data_AF-A0A257A428-F1
#
_entry.id   AF-A0A257A428-F1
#
_cell.length_a   1.000
_cell.length_b   1.000
_cell.length_c   1.000
_cell.angle_alpha   90.00
_cell.angle_beta   90.00
_cell.angle_gamma   90.00
#
_symmetry.space_group_name_H-M   'P 1'
#
loop_
_entity.id
_entity.type
_entity.pdbx_description
1 polymer ?
#
loop_
_entity_poly.entity_id
_entity_poly.type
_entity_poly.pdbx_seq_one_letter_code
_entity_poly.pdbx_strand_id
1 'polypeptide(L)'
;MPPLNQKYFVSNTIYLKLKSSITLSPKEKATVYFKAPIDIGVVLYKDDVNTIIDRITLTKEKYAIYGPIENGLICRFYITDVHHEEPEITMGEAVVKVEIDNVSNYFIELSKIVIPVEGINIFYKGERAHYGLFKVNIETPDSISIKYVKEVKIPGFYRTPITVGQFKEHLKMEWGAN
;
A
#
# COMPACT_ATOMS: atom_id res chain seq x y z
N MET A 1 -23.88 26.02 9.34
CA MET A 1 -23.03 24.84 9.66
C MET A 1 -21.77 25.33 10.36
N PRO A 2 -21.38 24.72 11.49
CA PRO A 2 -20.17 25.10 12.22
C PRO A 2 -18.90 24.59 11.52
N PRO A 3 -17.73 25.18 11.82
CA PRO A 3 -16.47 24.85 11.15
C PRO A 3 -15.98 23.44 11.48
N LEU A 4 -15.36 22.79 10.50
CA LEU A 4 -14.82 21.43 10.57
C LEU A 4 -13.30 21.48 10.32
N ASN A 5 -12.49 21.00 11.27
CA ASN A 5 -11.04 20.87 11.13
C ASN A 5 -10.65 19.38 11.10
N GLN A 6 -11.15 18.63 10.10
CA GLN A 6 -10.89 17.20 9.99
C GLN A 6 -10.28 16.88 8.62
N LYS A 7 -9.03 16.39 8.62
CA LYS A 7 -8.47 15.71 7.46
C LYS A 7 -8.97 14.28 7.48
N TYR A 8 -9.73 13.88 6.45
CA TYR A 8 -10.21 12.51 6.31
C TYR A 8 -9.07 11.50 6.11
N PHE A 9 -7.93 11.93 5.59
CA PHE A 9 -6.78 11.06 5.34
C PHE A 9 -5.52 11.73 5.87
N VAL A 10 -4.80 11.01 6.74
CA VAL A 10 -3.61 11.53 7.43
C VAL A 10 -2.33 11.21 6.65
N SER A 11 -2.34 10.14 5.86
CA SER A 11 -1.15 9.66 5.15
C SER A 11 -1.49 9.10 3.78
N ASN A 12 -0.58 9.36 2.83
CA ASN A 12 -0.65 8.93 1.44
C ASN A 12 0.18 7.65 1.18
N THR A 13 0.77 7.08 2.23
CA THR A 13 1.66 5.93 2.15
C THR A 13 1.41 4.95 3.30
N ILE A 14 1.66 3.66 3.07
CA ILE A 14 1.62 2.63 4.11
C ILE A 14 3.01 2.06 4.29
N TYR A 15 3.49 2.06 5.52
CA TYR A 15 4.72 1.38 5.93
C TYR A 15 4.35 -0.03 6.36
N LEU A 16 4.70 -1.02 5.54
CA LEU A 16 4.56 -2.43 5.83
C LEU A 16 5.85 -2.93 6.47
N LYS A 17 5.85 -3.12 7.79
CA LYS A 17 6.91 -3.80 8.51
C LYS A 17 6.69 -5.31 8.35
N LEU A 18 7.66 -5.99 7.76
CA LEU A 18 7.57 -7.44 7.59
C LEU A 18 8.00 -8.13 8.89
N LYS A 19 7.22 -9.13 9.33
CA LYS A 19 7.59 -9.95 10.49
C LYS A 19 8.80 -10.84 10.19
N SER A 20 8.85 -11.37 8.97
CA SER A 20 10.00 -12.11 8.42
C SER A 20 10.52 -11.34 7.22
N SER A 21 11.84 -11.24 7.08
CA SER A 21 12.45 -10.60 5.92
C SER A 21 12.31 -11.46 4.67
N ILE A 22 12.31 -10.80 3.51
CA ILE A 22 12.40 -11.45 2.20
C ILE A 22 13.87 -11.38 1.79
N THR A 23 14.50 -12.54 1.62
CA THR A 23 15.86 -12.63 1.09
C THR A 23 15.81 -12.91 -0.40
N LEU A 24 16.58 -12.16 -1.18
CA LEU A 24 16.66 -12.30 -2.64
C LEU A 24 18.13 -12.40 -3.06
N SER A 25 18.42 -13.39 -3.88
CA SER A 25 19.69 -13.56 -4.56
C SER A 25 19.85 -12.51 -5.68
N PRO A 26 21.07 -12.24 -6.15
CA PRO A 26 21.28 -11.42 -7.34
C PRO A 26 20.43 -11.89 -8.53
N LYS A 27 19.76 -10.96 -9.21
CA LYS A 27 18.88 -11.23 -10.38
C LYS A 27 17.63 -12.06 -10.07
N GLU A 28 17.32 -12.30 -8.80
CA GLU A 28 16.13 -13.05 -8.41
C GLU A 28 14.85 -12.22 -8.55
N LYS A 29 13.76 -12.91 -8.92
CA LYS A 29 12.42 -12.34 -8.93
C LYS A 29 11.52 -13.13 -7.98
N ALA A 30 10.67 -12.42 -7.26
CA ALA A 30 9.72 -13.03 -6.34
C ALA A 30 8.34 -12.40 -6.48
N THR A 31 7.30 -13.19 -6.27
CA THR A 31 5.93 -12.68 -6.08
C THR A 31 5.50 -13.01 -4.66
N VAL A 32 5.04 -12.01 -3.93
CA VAL A 32 4.59 -12.13 -2.54
C VAL A 32 3.31 -11.34 -2.31
N TYR A 33 2.63 -11.67 -1.23
CA TYR A 33 1.40 -11.04 -0.79
C TYR A 33 1.53 -10.55 0.64
N PHE A 34 0.92 -9.40 0.91
CA PHE A 34 0.85 -8.80 2.24
C PHE A 34 -0.59 -8.45 2.60
N LYS A 35 -0.84 -8.28 3.89
CA LYS A 35 -2.03 -7.60 4.39
C LYS A 35 -1.69 -6.13 4.65
N ALA A 36 -2.58 -5.24 4.24
CA ALA A 36 -2.49 -3.81 4.54
C ALA A 36 -3.82 -3.30 5.09
N PRO A 37 -3.79 -2.29 5.98
CA PRO A 37 -5.01 -1.77 6.59
C PRO A 37 -5.77 -0.91 5.57
N ILE A 38 -7.10 -1.04 5.56
CA ILE A 38 -8.00 -0.22 4.75
C ILE A 38 -9.12 0.35 5.62
N ASP A 39 -9.61 1.54 5.24
CA ASP A 39 -10.77 2.17 5.88
C ASP A 39 -12.00 2.01 4.99
N ILE A 40 -13.18 1.95 5.61
CA ILE A 40 -14.46 1.94 4.92
C ILE A 40 -14.93 3.38 4.74
N GLY A 41 -15.03 3.83 3.49
CA GLY A 41 -15.54 5.16 3.18
C GLY A 41 -17.06 5.23 3.29
N VAL A 42 -17.58 6.23 4.02
CA VAL A 42 -19.00 6.61 3.98
C VAL A 42 -19.17 7.61 2.86
N VAL A 43 -19.98 7.25 1.86
CA VAL A 43 -20.12 8.00 0.61
C VAL A 43 -21.53 8.53 0.47
N LEU A 44 -21.64 9.83 0.17
CA LEU A 44 -22.85 10.45 -0.33
C LEU A 44 -22.82 10.41 -1.86
N TYR A 45 -23.85 9.81 -2.46
CA TYR A 45 -24.09 9.87 -3.90
C TYR A 45 -25.21 10.87 -4.19
N LYS A 46 -24.88 11.92 -4.95
CA LYS A 46 -25.83 12.95 -5.39
C LYS A 46 -25.41 13.50 -6.74
N ASP A 47 -26.36 13.62 -7.68
CA ASP A 47 -26.15 14.21 -9.00
C ASP A 47 -24.94 13.60 -9.75
N ASP A 48 -24.83 12.26 -9.74
CA ASP A 48 -23.69 11.50 -10.30
C ASP A 48 -22.31 11.76 -9.67
N VAL A 49 -22.27 12.51 -8.56
CA VAL A 49 -21.05 12.77 -7.80
C VAL A 49 -21.02 11.90 -6.55
N ASN A 50 -19.93 11.15 -6.39
CA ASN A 50 -19.63 10.40 -5.17
C ASN A 50 -18.70 11.23 -4.27
N THR A 51 -19.17 11.61 -3.09
CA THR A 51 -18.40 12.40 -2.10
C THR A 51 -18.18 11.59 -0.83
N ILE A 52 -16.94 11.45 -0.39
CA ILE A 52 -16.62 10.85 0.91
C ILE A 52 -16.96 11.87 2.00
N ILE A 53 -17.87 11.50 2.89
CA ILE A 53 -18.32 12.35 4.00
C ILE A 53 -17.76 11.90 5.35
N ASP A 54 -17.34 10.65 5.46
CA ASP A 54 -16.69 10.11 6.65
C ASP A 54 -15.90 8.82 6.30
N ARG A 55 -15.10 8.33 7.25
CA ARG A 55 -14.45 7.03 7.18
C ARG A 55 -14.61 6.26 8.48
N ILE A 56 -14.76 4.95 8.36
CA ILE A 56 -14.76 4.02 9.48
C ILE A 56 -13.46 3.21 9.43
N THR A 57 -12.66 3.34 10.49
CA THR A 57 -11.40 2.62 10.63
C THR A 57 -11.61 1.42 11.54
N LEU A 58 -11.37 0.21 11.01
CA LEU A 58 -11.56 -1.06 11.72
C LEU A 58 -10.25 -1.63 12.30
N THR A 59 -9.11 -1.04 11.94
CA THR A 59 -7.79 -1.44 12.43
C THR A 59 -7.16 -0.32 13.24
N LYS A 60 -6.29 -0.65 14.20
CA LYS A 60 -5.60 0.37 15.00
C LYS A 60 -4.72 1.25 14.12
N GLU A 61 -4.99 2.55 14.09
CA GLU A 61 -4.13 3.52 13.40
C GLU A 61 -2.83 3.74 14.19
N LYS A 62 -1.71 3.44 13.53
CA LYS A 62 -0.36 3.81 13.97
C LYS A 62 0.31 4.54 12.82
N TYR A 63 1.23 5.44 13.12
CA TYR A 63 2.00 6.15 12.11
C TYR A 63 3.50 6.01 12.39
N ALA A 64 4.28 6.04 11.32
CA ALA A 64 5.73 6.04 11.34
C ALA A 64 6.25 7.08 10.35
N ILE A 65 7.48 7.54 10.55
CA ILE A 65 8.19 8.37 9.59
C ILE A 65 9.15 7.46 8.83
N TYR A 66 9.05 7.45 7.51
CA TYR A 66 10.01 6.84 6.61
C TYR A 66 10.77 7.96 5.90
N GLY A 67 12.05 8.16 6.18
CA GLY A 67 12.61 9.43 5.79
C GLY A 67 13.93 9.82 6.40
N PRO A 68 14.61 10.80 5.79
CA PRO A 68 15.46 11.68 6.56
C PRO A 68 14.56 12.55 7.45
N ILE A 69 15.12 13.12 8.52
CA ILE A 69 14.35 13.95 9.47
C ILE A 69 13.70 15.14 8.77
N GLU A 70 14.36 15.70 7.75
CA GLU A 70 13.92 16.94 7.08
C GLU A 70 12.76 16.72 6.09
N ASN A 71 12.73 15.57 5.40
CA ASN A 71 11.80 15.32 4.29
C ASN A 71 11.10 13.95 4.38
N GLY A 72 10.94 13.43 5.59
CA GLY A 72 10.36 12.11 5.79
C GLY A 72 8.88 12.03 5.45
N LEU A 73 8.48 10.85 4.96
CA LEU A 73 7.11 10.51 4.67
C LEU A 73 6.42 10.05 5.95
N ILE A 74 5.31 10.68 6.31
CA ILE A 74 4.39 10.13 7.30
C ILE A 74 3.67 8.97 6.63
N CYS A 75 3.82 7.77 7.19
CA CYS A 75 3.23 6.53 6.71
C CYS A 75 2.24 5.97 7.74
N ARG A 76 1.10 5.43 7.30
CA ARG A 76 0.31 4.52 8.16
C ARG A 76 1.13 3.26 8.40
N PHE A 77 1.41 2.95 9.65
CA PHE A 77 2.27 1.83 10.04
C PHE A 77 1.46 0.56 10.23
N TYR A 78 1.91 -0.53 9.62
CA TYR A 78 1.30 -1.85 9.74
C TYR A 78 2.36 -2.95 9.80
N ILE A 79 2.13 -3.98 10.62
CA ILE A 79 2.99 -5.16 10.70
C ILE A 79 2.27 -6.30 9.97
N THR A 80 2.93 -6.92 9.00
CA THR A 80 2.36 -7.99 8.17
C THR A 80 3.31 -9.17 8.07
N ASP A 81 2.73 -10.36 7.89
CA ASP A 81 3.44 -11.55 7.44
C ASP A 81 3.72 -11.45 5.93
N VAL A 82 4.71 -12.24 5.46
CA VAL A 82 4.99 -12.45 4.05
C VAL A 82 4.27 -13.73 3.62
N HIS A 83 3.42 -13.63 2.60
CA HIS A 83 2.71 -14.79 2.06
C HIS A 83 3.15 -15.07 0.62
N HIS A 84 3.27 -16.36 0.26
CA HIS A 84 3.55 -16.78 -1.12
C HIS A 84 2.28 -17.05 -1.95
N GLU A 85 1.13 -17.06 -1.28
CA GLU A 85 -0.20 -17.16 -1.86
C GLU A 85 -1.09 -16.05 -1.26
N GLU A 86 -2.25 -15.80 -1.88
CA GLU A 86 -3.17 -14.77 -1.41
C GLU A 86 -3.71 -15.13 0.00
N PRO A 87 -3.46 -14.31 1.04
CA PRO A 87 -3.88 -14.63 2.39
C PRO A 87 -5.38 -14.37 2.60
N GLU A 88 -5.98 -15.12 3.52
CA GLU A 88 -7.29 -14.75 4.07
C GLU A 88 -7.18 -13.42 4.83
N ILE A 89 -8.14 -12.52 4.62
CA ILE A 89 -8.18 -11.19 5.22
C ILE A 89 -9.43 -11.01 6.07
N THR A 90 -9.33 -10.15 7.08
CA THR A 90 -10.47 -9.71 7.88
C THR A 90 -10.98 -8.36 7.42
N MET A 91 -12.20 -7.99 7.83
CA MET A 91 -12.76 -6.67 7.52
C MET A 91 -11.85 -5.56 8.07
N GLY A 92 -11.47 -4.60 7.21
CA GLY A 92 -10.48 -3.57 7.55
C GLY A 92 -9.05 -3.91 7.13
N GLU A 93 -8.83 -5.06 6.51
CA GLU A 93 -7.61 -5.41 5.79
C GLU A 93 -7.87 -5.54 4.29
N ALA A 94 -6.83 -5.38 3.50
CA ALA A 94 -6.82 -5.64 2.07
C ALA A 94 -5.55 -6.38 1.67
N VAL A 95 -5.66 -7.22 0.65
CA VAL A 95 -4.51 -7.89 0.04
C VAL A 95 -3.70 -6.89 -0.79
N VAL A 96 -2.38 -6.94 -0.64
CA VAL A 96 -1.42 -6.26 -1.50
C VAL A 96 -0.62 -7.33 -2.22
N LYS A 97 -0.69 -7.38 -3.55
CA LYS A 97 0.19 -8.23 -4.36
C LYS A 97 1.44 -7.44 -4.73
N VAL A 98 2.60 -8.04 -4.56
CA VAL A 98 3.89 -7.40 -4.87
C VAL A 98 4.76 -8.32 -5.72
N GLU A 99 5.18 -7.82 -6.88
CA GLU A 99 6.19 -8.44 -7.73
C GLU A 99 7.52 -7.72 -7.51
N ILE A 100 8.52 -8.44 -7.01
CA ILE A 100 9.84 -7.93 -6.66
C ILE A 100 10.86 -8.41 -7.69
N ASP A 101 11.66 -7.50 -8.22
CA ASP A 101 12.73 -7.76 -9.18
C ASP A 101 14.05 -7.21 -8.64
N ASN A 102 14.93 -8.10 -8.17
CA ASN A 102 16.28 -7.75 -7.76
C ASN A 102 17.20 -7.67 -8.98
N VAL A 103 17.18 -6.54 -9.69
CA VAL A 103 18.05 -6.33 -10.85
C VAL A 103 19.50 -6.03 -10.46
N SER A 104 19.81 -5.92 -9.17
CA SER A 104 21.15 -5.67 -8.67
C SER A 104 22.06 -6.92 -8.75
N ASN A 105 23.34 -6.75 -8.40
CA ASN A 105 24.29 -7.86 -8.24
C ASN A 105 24.49 -8.26 -6.76
N TYR A 106 23.62 -7.78 -5.87
CA TYR A 106 23.74 -7.98 -4.43
C TYR A 106 22.69 -8.99 -3.93
N PHE A 107 23.05 -9.69 -2.85
CA PHE A 107 22.03 -10.28 -1.99
C PHE A 107 21.28 -9.15 -1.29
N ILE A 108 19.97 -9.30 -1.19
CA ILE A 108 19.08 -8.27 -0.64
C ILE A 108 18.20 -8.89 0.42
N GLU A 109 18.20 -8.29 1.62
CA GLU A 109 17.26 -8.60 2.68
C GLU A 109 16.26 -7.45 2.89
N LEU A 110 15.03 -7.63 2.42
CA LEU A 110 13.94 -6.67 2.64
C LEU A 110 13.20 -6.98 3.94
N SER A 111 13.27 -6.06 4.91
CA SER A 111 12.53 -6.18 6.18
C SER A 111 11.33 -5.24 6.28
N LYS A 112 11.10 -4.41 5.25
CA LYS A 112 10.04 -3.40 5.18
C LYS A 112 9.78 -2.98 3.73
N ILE A 113 8.58 -2.52 3.46
CA ILE A 113 8.18 -1.94 2.17
C ILE A 113 7.27 -0.73 2.44
N VAL A 114 7.48 0.38 1.75
CA VAL A 114 6.57 1.54 1.80
C VAL A 114 5.80 1.61 0.49
N ILE A 115 4.48 1.53 0.54
CA ILE A 115 3.65 1.60 -0.67
C ILE A 115 2.92 2.96 -0.76
N PRO A 116 2.89 3.61 -1.94
CA PRO A 116 2.02 4.73 -2.18
C PRO A 116 0.57 4.24 -2.32
N VAL A 117 -0.37 4.88 -1.61
CA VAL A 117 -1.79 4.52 -1.65
C VAL A 117 -2.69 5.69 -2.09
N GLU A 118 -2.09 6.83 -2.40
CA GLU A 118 -2.81 7.99 -2.93
C GLU A 118 -3.23 7.76 -4.39
N GLY A 119 -4.51 7.97 -4.67
CA GLY A 119 -5.08 7.90 -6.02
C GLY A 119 -5.07 6.51 -6.67
N ILE A 120 -4.74 5.46 -5.93
CA ILE A 120 -4.71 4.09 -6.46
C ILE A 120 -6.13 3.50 -6.56
N ASN A 121 -6.32 2.50 -7.43
CA ASN A 121 -7.57 1.77 -7.49
C ASN A 121 -7.59 0.71 -6.40
N ILE A 122 -8.66 0.73 -5.60
CA ILE A 122 -8.97 -0.33 -4.65
C ILE A 122 -10.06 -1.20 -5.27
N PHE A 123 -9.96 -2.50 -5.01
CA PHE A 123 -10.89 -3.50 -5.50
C PHE A 123 -11.55 -4.19 -4.32
N TYR A 124 -12.84 -4.54 -4.43
CA TYR A 124 -13.55 -5.23 -3.35
C TYR A 124 -14.57 -6.26 -3.87
N LYS A 125 -14.88 -7.24 -3.03
CA LYS A 125 -15.94 -8.24 -3.22
C LYS A 125 -16.46 -8.73 -1.87
N GLY A 126 -17.65 -8.30 -1.48
CA GLY A 126 -18.15 -8.54 -0.12
C GLY A 126 -17.20 -7.92 0.90
N GLU A 127 -16.72 -8.72 1.85
CA GLU A 127 -15.76 -8.29 2.88
C GLU A 127 -14.29 -8.33 2.42
N ARG A 128 -14.02 -8.84 1.20
CA ARG A 128 -12.66 -8.89 0.66
C ARG A 128 -12.30 -7.57 -0.01
N ALA A 129 -11.09 -7.09 0.24
CA ALA A 129 -10.51 -5.93 -0.41
C ALA A 129 -9.10 -6.23 -0.95
N HIS A 130 -8.69 -5.53 -2.00
CA HIS A 130 -7.40 -5.71 -2.64
C HIS A 130 -6.88 -4.37 -3.18
N TYR A 131 -5.62 -4.07 -2.90
CA TYR A 131 -4.91 -2.87 -3.35
C TYR A 131 -4.33 -2.98 -4.77
N GLY A 132 -4.66 -4.01 -5.55
CA GLY A 132 -4.01 -4.30 -6.83
C GLY A 132 -2.56 -4.79 -6.71
N LEU A 133 -1.77 -4.52 -7.76
CA LEU A 133 -0.39 -4.97 -7.91
C LEU A 133 0.58 -3.80 -7.75
N PHE A 134 1.62 -4.03 -6.95
CA PHE A 134 2.81 -3.19 -6.90
C PHE A 134 3.99 -3.93 -7.50
N LYS A 135 4.83 -3.19 -8.25
CA LYS A 135 6.13 -3.66 -8.72
C LYS A 135 7.22 -2.99 -7.92
N VAL A 136 8.13 -3.80 -7.39
CA VAL A 136 9.32 -3.37 -6.66
C VAL A 136 10.53 -3.72 -7.51
N ASN A 137 11.33 -2.73 -7.84
CA ASN A 137 12.57 -2.91 -8.58
C ASN A 137 13.75 -2.47 -7.71
N ILE A 138 14.71 -3.35 -7.50
CA ILE A 138 15.87 -3.13 -6.61
C ILE A 138 17.12 -3.00 -7.48
N GLU A 139 17.61 -1.78 -7.63
CA GLU A 139 18.81 -1.48 -8.42
C GLU A 139 20.08 -1.65 -7.58
N THR A 140 20.00 -1.22 -6.32
CA THR A 140 21.01 -1.36 -5.26
C THR A 140 20.28 -1.50 -3.91
N PRO A 141 20.97 -1.89 -2.81
CA PRO A 141 20.35 -1.92 -1.47
C PRO A 141 19.68 -0.59 -1.06
N ASP A 142 20.24 0.54 -1.50
CA ASP A 142 19.74 1.88 -1.18
C ASP A 142 18.92 2.52 -2.33
N SER A 143 18.61 1.77 -3.39
CA SER A 143 17.83 2.26 -4.53
C SER A 143 16.74 1.24 -4.87
N ILE A 144 15.61 1.37 -4.17
CA ILE A 144 14.43 0.52 -4.36
C ILE A 144 13.29 1.38 -4.92
N SER A 145 12.81 1.06 -6.11
CA SER A 145 11.68 1.73 -6.76
C SER A 145 10.41 0.93 -6.62
N ILE A 146 9.33 1.56 -6.15
CA ILE A 146 8.02 0.94 -5.95
C ILE A 146 7.02 1.66 -6.86
N LYS A 147 6.29 0.88 -7.66
CA LYS A 147 5.28 1.41 -8.60
C LYS A 147 3.96 0.69 -8.48
N TYR A 148 2.86 1.44 -8.50
CA TYR A 148 1.52 0.87 -8.59
C TYR A 148 1.14 0.60 -10.05
N VAL A 149 0.62 -0.58 -10.35
CA VAL A 149 0.13 -0.93 -11.69
C VAL A 149 -1.36 -0.58 -11.78
N LYS A 150 -1.69 0.49 -12.51
CA LYS A 150 -3.05 1.07 -12.54
C LYS A 150 -4.11 0.19 -13.20
N GLU A 151 -3.74 -0.55 -14.23
CA GLU A 151 -4.66 -1.30 -15.09
C GLU A 151 -4.76 -2.78 -14.69
N VAL A 152 -4.84 -3.05 -13.39
CA VAL A 152 -5.07 -4.41 -12.88
C VAL A 152 -6.56 -4.70 -12.89
N LYS A 153 -6.97 -5.79 -13.57
CA LYS A 153 -8.28 -6.39 -13.38
C LYS A 153 -8.15 -7.57 -12.43
N ILE A 154 -8.93 -7.56 -11.35
CA ILE A 154 -9.02 -8.68 -10.42
C ILE A 154 -10.35 -9.39 -10.70
N PRO A 155 -10.35 -10.62 -11.26
CA PRO A 155 -11.56 -11.32 -11.63
C PRO A 155 -12.55 -11.43 -10.46
N GLY A 156 -13.79 -10.99 -10.67
CA GLY A 156 -14.86 -11.04 -9.68
C GLY A 156 -14.82 -9.95 -8.61
N PHE A 157 -13.91 -8.97 -8.69
CA PHE A 157 -13.90 -7.80 -7.82
C PHE A 157 -14.43 -6.56 -8.55
N TYR A 158 -15.07 -5.68 -7.79
CA TYR A 158 -15.50 -4.35 -8.23
C TYR A 158 -14.41 -3.34 -7.89
N ARG A 159 -14.18 -2.36 -8.79
CA ARG A 159 -13.32 -1.21 -8.51
C ARG A 159 -14.09 -0.19 -7.67
N THR A 160 -13.43 0.46 -6.70
CA THR A 160 -14.03 1.55 -5.95
C THR A 160 -14.39 2.71 -6.89
N PRO A 161 -15.59 3.31 -6.77
CA PRO A 161 -16.02 4.41 -7.64
C PRO A 161 -15.27 5.72 -7.32
N ILE A 162 -14.59 5.79 -6.18
CA ILE A 162 -13.82 6.94 -5.72
C ILE A 162 -12.37 6.50 -5.49
N THR A 163 -11.44 7.37 -5.89
CA THR A 163 -10.03 7.33 -5.50
C THR A 163 -9.72 8.59 -4.68
N VAL A 164 -8.88 8.45 -3.66
CA VAL A 164 -8.58 9.54 -2.72
C VAL A 164 -7.20 10.12 -3.02
N GLY A 165 -7.13 11.44 -3.20
CA GLY A 165 -5.88 12.17 -3.44
C GLY A 165 -5.37 12.08 -4.89
N GLN A 166 -4.21 12.69 -5.14
CA GLN A 166 -3.59 12.70 -6.47
C GLN A 166 -2.73 11.47 -6.66
N PHE A 167 -2.94 10.76 -7.77
CA PHE A 167 -2.22 9.52 -8.05
C PHE A 167 -0.70 9.75 -8.12
N LYS A 168 0.04 9.06 -7.24
CA LYS A 168 1.50 8.98 -7.31
C LYS A 168 1.91 7.59 -7.76
N GLU A 169 2.39 7.52 -8.99
CA GLU A 169 2.73 6.24 -9.63
C GLU A 169 3.95 5.57 -9.00
N HIS A 170 4.91 6.37 -8.53
CA HIS A 170 6.23 5.91 -8.12
C HIS A 170 6.63 6.44 -6.74
N LEU A 171 7.28 5.59 -5.97
CA LEU A 171 7.99 5.93 -4.74
C LEU A 171 9.40 5.33 -4.81
N LYS A 172 10.42 6.12 -4.51
CA LYS A 172 11.78 5.63 -4.32
C LYS A 172 12.08 5.50 -2.83
N MET A 173 12.56 4.34 -2.44
CA MET A 173 13.07 4.04 -1.11
C MET A 173 14.59 4.15 -1.13
N GLU A 174 15.13 5.04 -0.31
CA GLU A 174 16.58 5.29 -0.17
C GLU A 174 17.25 4.49 0.96
N TRP A 175 16.48 3.70 1.72
CA TRP A 175 16.98 2.78 2.75
C TRP A 175 15.99 1.63 2.97
N GLY A 176 16.47 0.47 3.40
CA GLY A 176 15.59 -0.59 3.91
C GLY A 176 15.79 -1.99 3.39
N ALA A 177 16.71 -2.18 2.45
CA ALA A 177 17.39 -3.45 2.25
C ALA A 177 18.72 -3.43 3.02
N ASN A 178 19.04 -4.56 3.67
CA ASN A 178 20.39 -4.84 4.18
C ASN A 178 21.02 -5.97 3.36
#